data_AF-A0A3P5XFJ5-F1
#
_entry.id   AF-A0A3P5XFJ5-F1
#
_cell.length_a   1.000
_cell.length_b   1.000
_cell.length_c   1.000
_cell.angle_alpha   90.00
_cell.angle_beta   90.00
_cell.angle_gamma   90.00
#
_symmetry.space_group_name_H-M   'P 1'
#
loop_
_entity.id
_entity.type
_entity.pdbx_description
1 polymer ?
#
loop_
_entity_poly.entity_id
_entity_poly.type
_entity_poly.pdbx_seq_one_letter_code
_entity_poly.pdbx_strand_id
1 'polypeptide(L)'
;MERFGSGGAYEAQIGYCRAVKAGGFVFVSGTIGQGETVVEQCQDALTTIANALARTGSGFDKVVRVTYYLTDRSEFAACWPIL
;
A
#
# COMPACT_ATOMS: atom_id res chain seq x y z
N MET A 1 -11.25 14.60 -8.54
CA MET A 1 -10.94 13.29 -7.95
C MET A 1 -10.36 12.44 -9.07
N GLU A 2 -9.15 11.94 -8.91
CA GLU A 2 -8.45 11.13 -9.91
C GLU A 2 -8.22 9.72 -9.37
N ARG A 3 -8.36 8.71 -10.23
CA ARG A 3 -8.27 7.28 -9.86
C ARG A 3 -7.11 6.63 -10.60
N PHE A 4 -6.30 5.87 -9.88
CA PHE A 4 -5.12 5.19 -10.39
C PHE A 4 -5.27 3.69 -10.09
N GLY A 5 -5.68 2.90 -11.08
CA GLY A 5 -5.75 1.44 -10.96
C GLY A 5 -4.40 0.78 -11.24
N SER A 6 -4.04 -0.30 -10.56
CA SER A 6 -2.85 -1.11 -10.89
C SER A 6 -3.09 -2.07 -12.06
N GLY A 7 -4.33 -2.26 -12.50
CA GLY A 7 -4.69 -3.25 -13.52
C GLY A 7 -4.84 -4.67 -12.95
N GLY A 8 -4.91 -4.81 -11.62
CA GLY A 8 -5.12 -6.09 -10.97
C GLY A 8 -6.54 -6.60 -11.21
N ALA A 9 -6.70 -7.93 -11.39
CA ALA A 9 -7.99 -8.55 -11.70
C ALA A 9 -9.10 -8.18 -10.69
N TYR A 10 -8.74 -8.07 -9.41
CA TYR A 10 -9.68 -7.73 -8.34
C TYR A 10 -10.19 -6.29 -8.37
N GLU A 11 -9.45 -5.34 -8.97
CA GLU A 11 -9.88 -3.93 -9.01
C GLU A 11 -11.17 -3.78 -9.80
N ALA A 12 -11.25 -4.43 -10.96
CA ALA A 12 -12.44 -4.41 -11.81
C ALA A 12 -13.59 -5.24 -11.23
N GLN A 13 -13.29 -6.35 -10.55
CA GLN A 13 -14.31 -7.25 -9.99
C GLN A 13 -14.95 -6.71 -8.70
N ILE A 14 -14.15 -6.14 -7.80
CA ILE A 14 -14.59 -5.70 -6.47
C ILE A 14 -14.96 -4.22 -6.48
N GLY A 15 -14.45 -3.44 -7.44
CA GLY A 15 -14.79 -2.02 -7.59
C GLY A 15 -13.95 -1.09 -6.72
N TYR A 16 -12.61 -1.26 -6.75
CA TYR A 16 -11.68 -0.36 -6.08
C TYR A 16 -10.53 0.08 -7.00
N CYS A 17 -9.73 1.05 -6.57
CA CYS A 17 -8.53 1.49 -7.28
C CYS A 17 -7.31 1.45 -6.35
N ARG A 18 -6.12 1.13 -6.88
CA ARG A 18 -4.86 1.15 -6.13
C ARG A 18 -4.62 2.45 -5.38
N ALA A 19 -4.85 3.59 -6.02
CA ALA A 19 -4.79 4.90 -5.38
C ALA A 19 -5.86 5.86 -5.90
N VAL A 20 -6.25 6.81 -5.06
CA VAL A 20 -7.17 7.90 -5.37
C VAL A 20 -6.58 9.22 -4.88
N LYS A 21 -6.52 10.22 -5.76
CA LYS A 21 -6.13 11.59 -5.42
C LYS A 21 -7.39 12.47 -5.30
N ALA A 22 -7.64 12.99 -4.11
CA ALA A 22 -8.82 13.80 -3.81
C ALA A 22 -8.60 14.72 -2.61
N GLY A 23 -9.08 15.97 -2.70
CA GLY A 23 -9.06 16.90 -1.57
C GLY A 23 -7.66 17.22 -1.03
N GLY A 24 -6.63 17.20 -1.88
CA GLY A 24 -5.23 17.40 -1.47
C GLY A 24 -4.54 16.15 -0.89
N PHE A 25 -5.24 15.02 -0.77
CA PHE A 25 -4.69 13.77 -0.26
C PHE A 25 -4.56 12.70 -1.34
N VAL A 26 -3.69 11.73 -1.07
CA VAL A 26 -3.60 10.47 -1.79
C VAL A 26 -4.02 9.35 -0.83
N PHE A 27 -5.08 8.64 -1.20
CA PHE A 27 -5.55 7.45 -0.49
C PHE A 27 -5.08 6.22 -1.25
N VAL A 28 -4.22 5.41 -0.63
CA VAL A 28 -3.75 4.14 -1.19
C VAL A 28 -4.60 3.03 -0.59
N SER A 29 -5.09 2.12 -1.42
CA SER A 29 -5.86 0.95 -0.97
C SER A 29 -4.99 0.01 -0.13
N GLY A 30 -5.64 -0.74 0.76
CA GLY A 30 -4.97 -1.79 1.54
C GLY A 30 -4.16 -2.70 0.62
N THR A 31 -2.90 -2.92 0.98
CA THR A 31 -1.94 -3.62 0.12
C THR A 31 -1.33 -4.77 0.92
N ILE A 32 -1.52 -5.97 0.39
CA ILE A 32 -0.83 -7.19 0.83
C ILE A 32 0.42 -7.38 -0.04
N GLY A 33 1.38 -8.15 0.45
CA GLY A 33 2.55 -8.56 -0.31
C GLY A 33 2.70 -10.08 -0.33
N GLN A 34 3.56 -10.55 -1.23
CA GLN A 34 3.95 -11.96 -1.37
C GLN A 34 5.21 -12.26 -0.55
N GLY A 35 5.41 -13.54 -0.18
CA GLY A 35 6.60 -13.99 0.54
C GLY A 35 6.27 -15.03 1.60
N GLU A 36 7.29 -15.74 2.08
CA GLU A 36 7.16 -16.77 3.11
C GLU A 36 7.19 -16.15 4.51
N THR A 37 7.92 -15.05 4.67
CA THR A 37 8.04 -14.34 5.95
C THR A 37 7.25 -13.03 5.97
N VAL A 38 6.86 -12.57 7.16
CA VAL A 38 6.20 -11.28 7.35
C VAL A 38 7.03 -10.10 6.81
N VAL A 39 8.37 -10.20 6.88
CA VAL A 39 9.27 -9.15 6.40
C VAL A 39 9.27 -9.08 4.87
N GLU A 40 9.32 -10.22 4.19
CA GLU A 40 9.22 -10.28 2.72
C GLU A 40 7.86 -9.75 2.23
N GLN A 41 6.77 -10.18 2.88
CA GLN A 41 5.43 -9.68 2.57
C GLN A 41 5.30 -8.18 2.80
N CYS A 42 5.90 -7.65 3.88
CA CYS A 42 5.93 -6.22 4.15
C CYS A 42 6.74 -5.46 3.09
N GLN A 43 7.92 -5.96 2.71
CA GLN A 43 8.77 -5.36 1.67
C GLN A 43 8.05 -5.29 0.31
N ASP A 44 7.36 -6.37 -0.08
CA ASP A 44 6.60 -6.42 -1.33
C ASP A 44 5.38 -5.49 -1.30
N ALA A 45 4.67 -5.44 -0.17
CA ALA A 45 3.57 -4.50 0.03
C ALA A 45 4.03 -3.04 -0.07
N LEU A 46 5.16 -2.68 0.58
CA LEU A 46 5.76 -1.35 0.50
C LEU A 46 6.19 -1.00 -0.93
N THR A 47 6.74 -1.95 -1.68
CA THR A 47 7.12 -1.75 -3.09
C THR A 47 5.89 -1.41 -3.93
N THR A 48 4.78 -2.12 -3.72
CA THR A 48 3.52 -1.84 -4.41
C THR A 48 2.94 -0.47 -4.02
N ILE A 49 3.02 -0.10 -2.73
CA ILE A 49 2.60 1.23 -2.25
C ILE A 49 3.49 2.34 -2.84
N ALA A 50 4.80 2.14 -2.92
CA ALA A 50 5.74 3.08 -3.53
C ALA A 50 5.35 3.40 -4.98
N ASN A 51 5.08 2.34 -5.77
CA ASN A 51 4.64 2.45 -7.15
C ASN A 51 3.29 3.18 -7.26
N ALA A 52 2.36 2.92 -6.34
CA ALA A 52 1.07 3.60 -6.29
C ALA A 52 1.24 5.10 -6.01
N LEU A 53 2.06 5.47 -5.02
CA LEU A 53 2.34 6.87 -4.65
C LEU A 53 3.02 7.62 -5.80
N ALA A 54 4.05 7.02 -6.41
CA ALA A 54 4.79 7.61 -7.53
C ALA A 54 3.85 7.99 -8.69
N ARG A 55 2.90 7.13 -9.03
CA ARG A 55 1.90 7.39 -10.08
C ARG A 55 0.98 8.58 -9.81
N THR A 56 0.87 9.02 -8.56
CA THR A 56 0.09 10.20 -8.16
C THR A 56 0.92 11.50 -8.08
N GLY A 57 2.23 11.41 -8.33
CA GLY A 57 3.19 12.48 -8.09
C GLY A 57 3.54 12.67 -6.60
N SER A 58 3.34 11.62 -5.79
CA SER A 58 3.66 11.60 -4.35
C SER A 58 4.79 10.62 -4.06
N GLY A 59 5.15 10.46 -2.78
CA GLY A 59 6.19 9.55 -2.29
C GLY A 59 6.01 9.25 -0.81
N PHE A 60 6.83 8.34 -0.27
CA PHE A 60 6.81 8.00 1.15
C PHE A 60 7.13 9.20 2.06
N ASP A 61 7.93 10.15 1.57
CA ASP A 61 8.25 11.42 2.24
C ASP A 61 7.02 12.30 2.56
N LYS A 62 5.88 12.03 1.89
CA LYS A 62 4.61 12.76 2.09
C LYS A 62 3.55 11.91 2.79
N VAL A 63 3.89 10.71 3.24
CA VAL A 63 2.96 9.84 3.96
C VAL A 63 2.80 10.37 5.38
N VAL A 64 1.56 10.71 5.74
CA VAL A 64 1.22 11.27 7.05
C VAL A 64 0.50 10.27 7.97
N ARG A 65 0.05 9.12 7.43
CA ARG A 65 -0.65 8.09 8.19
C ARG A 65 -0.55 6.74 7.47
N VAL A 66 -0.23 5.69 8.23
CA VAL A 66 -0.27 4.30 7.79
C VAL A 66 -1.18 3.50 8.72
N THR A 67 -1.94 2.54 8.19
CA THR A 67 -2.77 1.61 8.98
C THR A 67 -2.28 0.19 8.71
N TYR A 68 -1.73 -0.46 9.73
CA TYR A 68 -1.21 -1.83 9.64
C TYR A 68 -2.26 -2.82 10.12
N TYR A 69 -2.47 -3.86 9.33
CA TYR A 69 -3.25 -5.04 9.69
C TYR A 69 -2.31 -6.24 9.61
N LEU A 70 -2.19 -6.98 10.71
CA LEU A 70 -1.47 -8.25 10.77
C LEU A 70 -2.42 -9.32 11.33
N THR A 71 -2.24 -10.55 10.86
CA THR A 71 -2.95 -11.72 11.40
C THR A 71 -2.46 -12.08 12.80
N ASP A 72 -1.16 -11.91 13.06
CA ASP A 72 -0.58 -11.93 14.40
C ASP A 72 0.12 -10.60 14.69
N ARG A 73 -0.29 -9.92 15.77
CA ARG A 73 0.31 -8.66 16.19
C ARG A 73 1.79 -8.81 16.56
N SER A 74 2.21 -9.97 17.04
CA SER A 74 3.58 -10.21 17.51
C SER A 74 4.62 -10.02 16.39
N GLU A 75 4.20 -10.24 15.14
CA GLU A 75 5.05 -10.15 13.95
C GLU A 75 5.42 -8.72 13.55
N PHE A 76 4.71 -7.71 14.07
CA PHE A 76 4.93 -6.31 13.69
C PHE A 76 6.35 -5.82 13.98
N ALA A 77 6.95 -6.26 15.09
CA ALA A 77 8.29 -5.83 15.49
C ALA A 77 9.37 -6.21 14.46
N ALA A 78 9.19 -7.32 13.74
CA ALA A 78 10.12 -7.76 12.70
C ALA A 78 10.11 -6.81 11.48
N CYS A 79 9.00 -6.12 11.22
CA CYS A 79 8.88 -5.18 10.10
C CYS A 79 9.46 -3.79 10.39
N TRP A 80 9.62 -3.39 11.67
CA TRP A 80 10.07 -2.03 12.03
C TRP A 80 11.31 -1.52 11.29
N PRO A 81 12.36 -2.33 11.01
CA PRO A 81 13.56 -1.82 10.36
C PRO A 81 13.34 -1.35 8.90
N ILE A 82 12.23 -1.71 8.27
CA ILE A 82 11.94 -1.40 6.85
C ILE A 82 10.75 -0.45 6.65
N LEU A 83 10.13 0.03 7.74
CA LEU A 83 9.02 0.99 7.74
C LEU A 83 9.54 2.43 7.86
#